data_AF-A0A348UPD6-F1
#
_entry.id   AF-A0A348UPD6-F1
#
_cell.length_a   1.000
_cell.length_b   1.000
_cell.length_c   1.000
_cell.angle_alpha   90.00
_cell.angle_beta   90.00
_cell.angle_gamma   90.00
#
_symmetry.space_group_name_H-M   'P 1'
#
loop_
_entity.id
_entity.type
_entity.pdbx_description
1 polymer ?
#
loop_
_entity_poly.entity_id
_entity_poly.type
_entity_poly.pdbx_seq_one_letter_code
_entity_poly.pdbx_strand_id
1 'polypeptide(L)'
;MNFERVEEHELIRAAVRKVCADFPDEYWARCDADHAFPWDFYRAMAAAGWIGIAIPEAYGGAGRGITEASIVLGEVAASGAAMNGATPLHLSMFGMEPVVKYGSESMKQTYLPA
;
A
#
# COMPACT_ATOMS: atom_id res chain seq x y z
N MET A 1 -26.33 9.57 6.57
CA MET A 1 -25.09 9.00 6.01
C MET A 1 -24.59 9.98 4.97
N ASN A 2 -23.30 10.33 4.98
CA ASN A 2 -22.68 11.19 3.97
C ASN A 2 -21.90 10.30 2.99
N PHE A 3 -22.19 10.41 1.70
CA PHE A 3 -21.56 9.64 0.62
C PHE A 3 -20.94 10.56 -0.43
N GLU A 4 -20.72 11.83 -0.10
CA GLU A 4 -20.05 12.77 -0.99
C GLU A 4 -18.62 12.31 -1.29
N ARG A 5 -18.19 12.55 -2.53
CA ARG A 5 -16.82 12.25 -2.96
C ARG A 5 -15.84 13.16 -2.25
N VAL A 6 -14.86 12.58 -1.58
CA VAL A 6 -13.72 13.30 -1.01
C VAL A 6 -12.65 13.44 -2.09
N GLU A 7 -12.23 14.66 -2.39
CA GLU A 7 -11.24 14.94 -3.44
C GLU A 7 -9.91 14.22 -3.20
N GLU A 8 -9.48 14.12 -1.95
CA GLU A 8 -8.29 13.36 -1.54
C GLU A 8 -8.35 11.88 -1.98
N HIS A 9 -9.53 11.26 -1.93
CA HIS A 9 -9.69 9.86 -2.34
C HIS A 9 -9.42 9.69 -3.83
N GLU A 10 -9.89 10.61 -4.67
CA GLU A 10 -9.61 10.57 -6.12
C GLU A 10 -8.13 10.87 -6.42
N LEU A 11 -7.48 11.75 -5.65
CA LEU A 11 -6.04 11.98 -5.77
C LEU A 11 -5.24 10.72 -5.43
N ILE A 12 -5.59 10.00 -4.37
CA ILE A 12 -4.99 8.71 -4.03
C ILE A 12 -5.18 7.72 -5.18
N ARG A 13 -6.40 7.61 -5.72
CA ARG A 13 -6.66 6.72 -6.86
C ARG A 13 -5.78 7.02 -8.06
N ALA A 14 -5.73 8.30 -8.46
CA ALA A 14 -4.93 8.73 -9.59
C ALA A 14 -3.42 8.45 -9.39
N ALA A 15 -2.91 8.70 -8.18
CA ALA A 15 -1.51 8.48 -7.87
C ALA A 15 -1.13 6.98 -7.83
N VAL A 16 -2.00 6.13 -7.29
CA VAL A 16 -1.81 4.66 -7.31
C VAL A 16 -1.86 4.12 -8.73
N ARG A 17 -2.84 4.56 -9.54
CA ARG A 17 -2.92 4.17 -10.98
C ARG A 17 -1.65 4.51 -11.74
N LYS A 18 -1.04 5.65 -11.44
CA LYS A 18 0.22 6.05 -12.07
C LYS A 18 1.35 5.06 -11.77
N VAL A 19 1.45 4.57 -10.54
CA VAL A 19 2.45 3.53 -10.18
C VAL A 19 2.10 2.21 -10.87
N CYS A 20 0.84 1.78 -10.84
CA CYS A 20 0.41 0.54 -11.47
C CYS A 20 0.65 0.52 -13.00
N ALA A 21 0.59 1.68 -13.67
CA ALA A 21 0.81 1.78 -15.11
C ALA A 21 2.22 1.37 -15.56
N ASP A 22 3.21 1.40 -14.65
CA ASP A 22 4.58 0.95 -14.93
C ASP A 22 4.74 -0.58 -14.87
N PHE A 23 3.69 -1.32 -14.48
CA PHE A 23 3.69 -2.77 -14.30
C PHE A 23 2.63 -3.45 -15.18
N PRO A 24 2.93 -3.67 -16.47
CA PRO A 24 1.98 -4.24 -17.42
C PRO A 24 1.76 -5.75 -17.18
N ASP A 25 0.78 -6.34 -17.87
CA ASP A 25 0.40 -7.74 -17.70
C ASP A 25 1.57 -8.72 -17.90
N GLU A 26 2.53 -8.41 -18.78
CA GLU A 26 3.72 -9.23 -19.00
C GLU A 26 4.62 -9.31 -17.75
N TYR A 27 4.69 -8.26 -16.94
CA TYR A 27 5.41 -8.30 -15.67
C TYR A 27 4.78 -9.30 -14.71
N TRP A 28 3.44 -9.26 -14.59
CA TRP A 28 2.69 -10.14 -13.70
C TRP A 28 2.73 -11.59 -14.17
N ALA A 29 2.58 -11.83 -15.47
CA ALA A 29 2.70 -13.16 -16.08
C ALA A 29 4.08 -13.77 -15.83
N ARG A 30 5.16 -12.99 -15.94
CA ARG A 30 6.53 -13.44 -15.62
C ARG A 30 6.66 -13.80 -14.14
N CYS A 31 6.20 -12.94 -13.24
CA CYS A 31 6.28 -13.21 -11.80
C CYS A 31 5.53 -14.51 -11.43
N ASP A 32 4.36 -14.75 -12.03
CA ASP A 32 3.58 -15.96 -11.81
C ASP A 32 4.31 -17.22 -12.32
N ALA A 33 4.80 -17.17 -13.56
CA ALA A 33 5.55 -18.27 -14.18
C ALA A 33 6.84 -18.64 -13.42
N ASP A 34 7.53 -17.63 -12.89
CA ASP A 34 8.78 -17.79 -12.15
C ASP A 34 8.56 -18.07 -10.64
N HIS A 35 7.30 -18.08 -10.18
CA HIS A 35 6.93 -18.11 -8.76
C HIS A 35 7.66 -17.05 -7.92
N ALA A 36 7.89 -15.89 -8.51
CA ALA A 36 8.67 -14.82 -7.93
C ALA A 36 7.77 -13.83 -7.20
N PHE A 37 8.25 -13.37 -6.04
CA PHE A 37 7.64 -12.22 -5.37
C PHE A 37 7.82 -10.96 -6.22
N PRO A 38 6.79 -10.09 -6.39
CA PRO A 38 6.84 -8.94 -7.27
C PRO A 38 7.63 -7.77 -6.64
N TRP A 39 8.94 -7.96 -6.46
CA TRP A 39 9.81 -7.03 -5.74
C TRP A 39 9.85 -5.64 -6.35
N ASP A 40 9.85 -5.52 -7.67
CA ASP A 40 9.94 -4.21 -8.34
C ASP A 40 8.68 -3.38 -8.05
N PHE A 41 7.50 -4.01 -8.19
CA PHE A 41 6.22 -3.40 -7.81
C PHE A 41 6.18 -3.04 -6.33
N TYR A 42 6.55 -3.97 -5.45
CA TYR A 42 6.54 -3.73 -4.01
C TYR A 42 7.44 -2.55 -3.62
N ARG A 43 8.66 -2.47 -4.17
CA ARG A 43 9.58 -1.36 -3.93
C ARG A 43 9.05 -0.05 -4.49
N ALA A 44 8.42 -0.05 -5.66
CA ALA A 44 7.82 1.16 -6.22
C ALA A 44 6.68 1.68 -5.32
N MET A 45 5.82 0.80 -4.83
CA MET A 45 4.75 1.15 -3.90
C MET A 45 5.28 1.64 -2.55
N ALA A 46 6.36 1.03 -2.04
CA ALA A 46 7.05 1.46 -0.83
C ALA A 46 7.66 2.86 -0.98
N ALA A 47 8.40 3.09 -2.07
CA ALA A 47 9.05 4.36 -2.37
C ALA A 47 8.05 5.51 -2.58
N ALA A 48 6.86 5.19 -3.09
CA ALA A 48 5.76 6.13 -3.21
C ALA A 48 4.98 6.36 -1.90
N GLY A 49 5.37 5.70 -0.80
CA GLY A 49 4.78 5.88 0.53
C GLY A 49 3.50 5.10 0.80
N TRP A 50 3.03 4.28 -0.15
CA TRP A 50 1.73 3.60 -0.05
C TRP A 50 1.69 2.52 1.03
N ILE A 51 2.82 1.90 1.33
CA ILE A 51 2.91 0.87 2.39
C ILE A 51 2.69 1.48 3.78
N GLY A 52 3.17 2.71 4.00
CA GLY A 52 3.04 3.43 5.26
C GLY A 52 1.80 4.32 5.35
N ILE A 53 0.83 4.20 4.44
CA ILE A 53 -0.26 5.18 4.31
C ILE A 53 -1.06 5.34 5.62
N ALA A 54 -1.28 4.26 6.36
CA ALA A 54 -2.01 4.25 7.63
C ALA A 54 -1.10 4.35 8.88
N ILE A 55 0.22 4.36 8.70
CA ILE A 55 1.16 4.52 9.81
C ILE A 55 1.22 6.00 10.20
N PRO A 56 1.29 6.34 11.51
CA PRO A 56 1.37 7.74 11.94
C PRO A 56 2.62 8.45 11.38
N GLU A 57 2.49 9.75 11.10
CA GLU A 57 3.58 10.58 10.56
C GLU A 57 4.81 10.63 11.49
N ALA A 58 4.63 10.49 12.81
CA ALA A 58 5.72 10.43 13.79
C ALA A 58 6.63 9.19 13.60
N TYR A 59 6.19 8.22 12.81
CA TYR A 59 6.94 7.04 12.40
C TYR A 59 6.87 6.92 10.87
N GLY A 60 7.27 7.97 10.15
CA GLY A 60 7.51 7.96 8.70
C GLY A 60 6.34 7.60 7.78
N GLY A 61 5.13 7.44 8.31
CA GLY A 61 3.92 7.14 7.55
C GLY A 61 3.17 8.38 7.07
N ALA A 62 2.05 8.17 6.39
CA ALA A 62 1.21 9.26 5.89
C ALA A 62 0.07 9.67 6.84
N GLY A 63 -0.09 8.99 7.98
CA GLY A 63 -1.08 9.32 9.01
C GLY A 63 -2.54 9.24 8.57
N ARG A 64 -2.85 8.53 7.47
CA ARG A 64 -4.21 8.34 6.98
C ARG A 64 -4.91 7.15 7.65
N GLY A 65 -6.14 6.88 7.25
CA GLY A 65 -6.97 5.82 7.83
C GLY A 65 -7.10 4.58 6.95
N ILE A 66 -7.93 3.67 7.45
CA ILE A 66 -8.27 2.40 6.77
C ILE A 66 -9.00 2.67 5.44
N THR A 67 -9.77 3.76 5.34
CA THR A 67 -10.47 4.15 4.11
C THR A 67 -9.48 4.38 2.97
N GLU A 68 -8.46 5.20 3.21
CA GLU A 68 -7.42 5.52 2.23
C GLU A 68 -6.60 4.28 1.87
N ALA A 69 -6.22 3.47 2.87
CA ALA A 69 -5.55 2.18 2.64
C ALA A 69 -6.38 1.22 1.77
N SER A 70 -7.70 1.17 2.00
CA SER A 70 -8.62 0.34 1.22
C SER A 70 -8.75 0.84 -0.22
N ILE A 71 -8.71 2.16 -0.43
CA ILE A 71 -8.70 2.76 -1.78
C ILE A 71 -7.43 2.36 -2.53
N VAL A 72 -6.25 2.43 -1.88
CA VAL A 72 -4.99 1.99 -2.48
C VAL A 72 -5.08 0.54 -2.95
N LEU A 73 -5.48 -0.38 -2.06
CA LEU A 73 -5.58 -1.80 -2.41
C LEU A 73 -6.64 -2.06 -3.48
N GLY A 74 -7.77 -1.35 -3.44
CA GLY A 74 -8.82 -1.45 -4.45
C GLY A 74 -8.35 -1.03 -5.85
N GLU A 75 -7.57 0.04 -5.95
CA GLU A 75 -7.02 0.50 -7.24
C GLU A 75 -5.92 -0.42 -7.76
N VAL A 76 -5.08 -0.98 -6.88
CA VAL A 76 -4.13 -2.03 -7.27
C VAL A 76 -4.88 -3.26 -7.79
N ALA A 77 -5.91 -3.71 -7.08
CA ALA A 77 -6.72 -4.86 -7.48
C ALA A 77 -7.52 -4.62 -8.76
N ALA A 78 -7.84 -3.37 -9.10
CA ALA A 78 -8.50 -2.98 -10.35
C ALA A 78 -7.53 -2.88 -11.54
N SER A 79 -6.22 -2.97 -11.31
CA SER A 79 -5.19 -2.99 -12.37
C SER A 79 -4.87 -4.43 -12.82
N GLY A 80 -3.97 -4.58 -13.80
CA GLY A 80 -3.45 -5.89 -14.23
C GLY A 80 -2.79 -6.70 -13.10
N ALA A 81 -2.44 -6.03 -11.99
CA ALA A 81 -1.90 -6.66 -10.80
C ALA A 81 -2.91 -7.55 -10.05
N ALA A 82 -4.21 -7.22 -10.11
CA ALA A 82 -5.27 -7.92 -9.42
C ALA A 82 -4.93 -8.24 -7.94
N MET A 83 -5.32 -9.42 -7.47
CA MET A 83 -5.00 -9.88 -6.12
C MET A 83 -3.50 -10.15 -5.90
N ASN A 84 -2.76 -10.46 -6.99
CA ASN A 84 -1.33 -10.74 -6.95
C ASN A 84 -0.51 -9.50 -6.57
N GLY A 85 -0.96 -8.29 -6.91
CA GLY A 85 -0.34 -7.05 -6.43
C GLY A 85 -0.90 -6.55 -5.10
N ALA A 86 -2.19 -6.74 -4.83
CA ALA A 86 -2.81 -6.26 -3.59
C ALA A 86 -2.31 -7.03 -2.34
N THR A 87 -2.12 -8.35 -2.47
CA THR A 87 -1.74 -9.22 -1.35
C THR A 87 -0.36 -8.88 -0.74
N PRO A 88 0.71 -8.66 -1.55
CA PRO A 88 2.01 -8.19 -1.06
C PRO A 88 1.95 -6.93 -0.21
N LEU A 89 1.08 -5.98 -0.57
CA LEU A 89 0.96 -4.70 0.13
C LEU A 89 0.16 -4.82 1.42
N HIS A 90 -0.98 -5.53 1.36
CA HIS A 90 -1.93 -5.68 2.45
C HIS A 90 -1.28 -6.07 3.79
N LEU A 91 -0.43 -7.11 3.79
CA LEU A 91 0.22 -7.57 5.01
C LEU A 91 1.16 -6.53 5.61
N SER A 92 1.85 -5.76 4.78
CA SER A 92 2.77 -4.72 5.25
C SER A 92 2.02 -3.50 5.78
N MET A 93 0.91 -3.13 5.13
CA MET A 93 0.08 -1.99 5.51
C MET A 93 -0.66 -2.19 6.84
N PHE A 94 -1.22 -3.38 7.07
CA PHE A 94 -2.06 -3.64 8.24
C PHE A 94 -1.39 -4.50 9.32
N GLY A 95 -0.36 -5.28 8.97
CA GLY A 95 0.32 -6.16 9.91
C GLY A 95 1.00 -5.43 11.07
N MET A 96 1.31 -4.14 10.89
CA MET A 96 1.98 -3.31 11.89
C MET A 96 1.03 -2.56 12.83
N GLU A 97 -0.28 -2.60 12.59
CA GLU A 97 -1.28 -1.92 13.44
C GLU A 97 -1.19 -2.34 14.93
N PRO A 98 -0.98 -3.63 15.28
CA PRO A 98 -0.77 -4.00 16.67
C PRO A 98 0.45 -3.32 17.31
N VAL A 99 1.53 -3.11 16.55
CA VAL A 99 2.74 -2.41 17.03
C VAL A 99 2.47 -0.92 17.19
N VAL A 100 1.77 -0.29 16.25
CA VAL A 100 1.35 1.12 16.35
C VAL A 100 0.53 1.35 17.62
N LYS A 101 -0.46 0.49 17.87
CA LYS A 101 -1.44 0.67 18.93
C LYS A 101 -0.95 0.23 20.32
N TYR A 102 -0.22 -0.88 20.39
CA TYR A 102 0.12 -1.52 21.67
C TYR A 102 1.63 -1.71 21.89
N GLY A 103 2.45 -1.38 20.91
CA GLY A 103 3.89 -1.52 21.04
C GLY A 103 4.51 -0.55 22.05
N SER A 104 5.61 -0.94 22.67
CA SER A 104 6.47 -0.01 23.39
C SER A 104 7.09 0.98 22.41
N GLU A 105 7.55 2.14 22.90
CA GLU A 105 8.23 3.12 22.06
C GLU A 105 9.44 2.50 21.34
N SER A 106 10.21 1.65 22.03
CA SER A 106 11.34 0.94 21.41
C SER A 106 10.92 0.03 20.25
N MET A 107 9.77 -0.65 20.33
CA MET A 107 9.28 -1.47 19.22
C MET A 107 8.81 -0.62 18.06
N LYS A 108 8.12 0.51 18.34
CA LYS A 108 7.67 1.42 17.28
C LYS A 108 8.85 1.98 16.50
N GLN A 109 9.88 2.46 17.19
CA GLN A 109 11.11 2.97 16.57
C GLN A 109 11.91 1.90 15.82
N THR A 110 11.80 0.62 16.22
CA THR A 110 12.54 -0.48 15.58
C THR A 110 11.84 -1.00 14.33
N TYR A 111 10.51 -1.08 14.33
CA TYR A 111 9.76 -1.84 13.32
C TYR A 111 8.88 -0.98 12.40
N LEU A 112 8.57 0.27 12.77
CA LEU A 112 7.83 1.17 11.89
C LEU A 112 8.80 1.88 10.93
N PRO A 113 8.32 2.34 9.76
CA PRO A 113 9.15 3.04 8.79
C PRO A 113 9.59 4.36 9.41
N ALA A 114 10.87 4.60 9.69
CA ALA A 114 11.30 5.87 10.29
C ALA A 114 10.99 7.08 9.41
#